data_AF-A0A2N2FEA6-F1
#
_entry.id   AF-A0A2N2FEA6-F1
#
_cell.length_a   1.000
_cell.length_b   1.000
_cell.length_c   1.000
_cell.angle_alpha   90.00
_cell.angle_beta   90.00
_cell.angle_gamma   90.00
#
_symmetry.space_group_name_H-M   'P 1'
#
loop_
_entity.id
_entity.type
_entity.pdbx_description
1 polymer ?
#
loop_
_entity_poly.entity_id
_entity_poly.type
_entity_poly.pdbx_seq_one_letter_code
_entity_poly.pdbx_strand_id
1 'polypeptide(L)'
;LMRKLIQNQYIYFALILFVLLFRANPCLAEFTIADEKKLGKEFYDKLEEHQLILKNKVLNDYINKIGNLILTQTKKAPFEFRFSIVDSSAINAFATPGGYIYINKGLITAAENEGELAGVIAHEIGHANARHVASIIEKSKKLNIATLAAIIAGAFLGGGGQATAAIAAFSMAGSSTLTLKFMREHEEEADRLGISYLVGAGYYPAAMIDFLKIMKQNEFLSKTMPSYLLTHPGTDDRIFYMDSLILTQYPQKGAKNIIGNFNRIQVLVPLDTTDELNKKYRQLEESLKKDPANVDLLYTFAFVEDQLGQTSSALIHYQKALSLSPRDQDVLKNIGLIYLKTGQADLAQNYLLRAAGLNADNDEVTYALGKAYLATGNYQKALDCFLRLETASQDNDDINYQIAMAYGKLNKQGESHYYFGLHFKKEKKKESALFHFKEALNYFPKNSERSIAIQQAIKDLETGGRQKSEEKPKP
;
A
#
# COMPACT_ATOMS: atom_id res chain seq x y z
N LEU A 1 -2.30 -68.73 44.02
CA LEU A 1 -3.05 -68.13 42.89
C LEU A 1 -3.16 -66.60 42.95
N MET A 2 -3.49 -65.99 44.10
CA MET A 2 -3.69 -64.52 44.22
C MET A 2 -2.48 -63.65 43.83
N ARG A 3 -1.23 -64.08 44.04
CA ARG A 3 -0.03 -63.29 43.69
C ARG A 3 0.16 -63.11 42.17
N LYS A 4 -0.24 -64.08 41.33
CA LYS A 4 -0.17 -63.98 39.86
C LYS A 4 -1.26 -63.07 39.28
N LEU A 5 -2.42 -62.99 39.94
CA LEU A 5 -3.52 -62.10 39.52
C LEU A 5 -3.18 -60.63 39.76
N ILE A 6 -2.56 -60.31 40.90
CA ILE A 6 -2.16 -58.93 41.24
C ILE A 6 -1.01 -58.44 40.34
N GLN A 7 -0.05 -59.32 40.01
CA GLN A 7 1.10 -58.95 39.18
C GLN A 7 0.72 -58.67 37.71
N ASN A 8 -0.30 -59.36 37.18
CA ASN A 8 -0.83 -59.07 35.84
C ASN A 8 -1.64 -57.76 35.80
N GLN A 9 -2.32 -57.36 36.87
CA GLN A 9 -3.08 -56.10 36.89
C GLN A 9 -2.19 -54.86 36.72
N TYR A 10 -0.99 -54.85 37.32
CA TYR A 10 -0.04 -53.74 37.14
C TYR A 10 0.54 -53.69 35.72
N ILE A 11 0.74 -54.83 35.07
CA ILE A 11 1.20 -54.90 33.68
C ILE A 11 0.10 -54.37 32.74
N TYR A 12 -1.15 -54.80 32.92
CA TYR A 12 -2.27 -54.27 32.12
C TYR A 12 -2.52 -52.78 32.39
N PHE A 13 -2.39 -52.32 33.63
CA PHE A 13 -2.52 -50.90 33.96
C PHE A 13 -1.39 -50.06 33.33
N ALA A 14 -0.14 -50.53 33.38
CA ALA A 14 0.99 -49.87 32.72
C ALA A 14 0.86 -49.87 31.20
N LEU A 15 0.33 -50.93 30.60
CA LEU A 15 0.13 -51.05 29.16
C LEU A 15 -1.06 -50.19 28.69
N ILE A 16 -2.13 -50.08 29.48
CA ILE A 16 -3.24 -49.14 29.24
C ILE A 16 -2.75 -47.69 29.41
N LEU A 17 -1.94 -47.39 30.43
CA LEU A 17 -1.36 -46.06 30.64
C LEU A 17 -0.39 -45.69 29.50
N PHE A 18 0.41 -46.64 29.02
CA PHE A 18 1.31 -46.47 27.87
C PHE A 18 0.52 -46.24 26.58
N VAL A 19 -0.56 -46.98 26.34
CA VAL A 19 -1.45 -46.78 25.19
C VAL A 19 -2.23 -45.46 25.31
N LEU A 20 -2.62 -45.02 26.51
CA LEU A 20 -3.28 -43.73 26.73
C LEU A 20 -2.31 -42.55 26.56
N LEU A 21 -1.05 -42.69 26.98
CA LEU A 21 0.01 -41.69 26.78
C LEU A 21 0.45 -41.59 25.31
N PHE A 22 0.33 -42.67 24.52
CA PHE A 22 0.61 -42.68 23.07
C PHE A 22 -0.62 -42.47 22.18
N ARG A 23 -1.84 -42.40 22.72
CA ARG A 23 -3.07 -42.08 21.96
C ARG A 23 -3.59 -40.65 22.15
N ALA A 24 -3.02 -39.89 23.07
CA ALA A 24 -3.15 -38.45 23.03
C ALA A 24 -2.13 -37.91 22.02
N ASN A 25 -2.41 -38.04 20.73
CA ASN A 25 -1.95 -36.99 19.82
C ASN A 25 -2.60 -35.72 20.35
N PRO A 26 -1.87 -34.73 20.89
CA PRO A 26 -2.47 -33.41 20.96
C PRO A 26 -2.79 -33.09 19.50
N CYS A 27 -4.08 -33.08 19.17
CA CYS A 27 -4.54 -32.51 17.91
C CYS A 27 -4.27 -31.01 18.06
N LEU A 28 -3.01 -30.64 17.90
CA LEU A 28 -2.57 -29.27 17.84
C LEU A 28 -3.19 -28.76 16.54
N ALA A 29 -4.08 -27.79 16.66
CA ALA A 29 -4.61 -27.10 15.50
C ALA A 29 -3.41 -26.50 14.74
N GLU A 30 -3.09 -27.06 13.59
CA GLU A 30 -2.11 -26.53 12.64
C GLU A 30 -2.56 -25.13 12.23
N PHE A 31 -1.63 -24.17 12.06
CA PHE A 31 -2.00 -22.82 11.69
C PHE A 31 -2.44 -22.82 10.22
N THR A 32 -3.76 -22.81 10.00
CA THR A 32 -4.32 -23.11 8.69
C THR A 32 -4.22 -21.91 7.76
N ILE A 33 -4.37 -22.17 6.45
CA ILE A 33 -4.52 -21.12 5.43
C ILE A 33 -5.68 -20.15 5.75
N ALA A 34 -6.74 -20.64 6.39
CA ALA A 34 -7.87 -19.80 6.80
C ALA A 34 -7.47 -18.87 7.95
N ASP A 35 -6.70 -19.36 8.92
CA ASP A 35 -6.18 -18.56 10.03
C ASP A 35 -5.21 -17.48 9.53
N GLU A 36 -4.35 -17.81 8.55
CA GLU A 36 -3.48 -16.84 7.89
C GLU A 36 -4.26 -15.72 7.20
N LYS A 37 -5.28 -16.06 6.41
CA LYS A 37 -6.13 -15.07 5.72
C LYS A 37 -6.84 -14.16 6.71
N LYS A 38 -7.37 -14.74 7.80
CA LYS A 38 -8.05 -13.98 8.85
C LYS A 38 -7.08 -13.02 9.54
N LEU A 39 -5.92 -13.50 9.95
CA LEU A 39 -4.93 -12.69 10.66
C LEU A 39 -4.36 -11.57 9.77
N GLY A 40 -4.07 -11.87 8.50
CA GLY A 40 -3.64 -10.88 7.52
C GLY A 40 -4.65 -9.75 7.35
N LYS A 41 -5.94 -10.10 7.21
CA LYS A 41 -7.03 -9.13 7.11
C LYS A 41 -7.15 -8.27 8.37
N GLU A 42 -7.12 -8.88 9.56
CA GLU A 42 -7.19 -8.13 10.82
C GLU A 42 -6.02 -7.14 10.98
N PHE A 43 -4.83 -7.50 10.47
CA PHE A 43 -3.68 -6.61 10.47
C PHE A 43 -3.87 -5.44 9.50
N TYR A 44 -4.32 -5.72 8.27
CA TYR A 44 -4.62 -4.71 7.27
C TYR A 44 -5.67 -3.71 7.76
N ASP A 45 -6.78 -4.21 8.30
CA ASP A 45 -7.89 -3.37 8.79
C ASP A 45 -7.40 -2.40 9.90
N LYS A 46 -6.48 -2.83 10.77
CA LYS A 46 -5.88 -1.97 11.80
C LYS A 46 -4.97 -0.89 11.23
N LEU A 47 -4.17 -1.21 10.21
CA LEU A 47 -3.34 -0.20 9.55
C LEU A 47 -4.20 0.86 8.85
N GLU A 48 -5.29 0.42 8.22
CA GLU A 48 -6.25 1.33 7.59
C GLU A 48 -6.98 2.20 8.62
N GLU A 49 -7.42 1.63 9.75
CA GLU A 49 -8.06 2.36 10.85
C GLU A 49 -7.17 3.48 11.40
N HIS A 50 -5.86 3.22 11.51
CA HIS A 50 -4.86 4.19 11.96
C HIS A 50 -4.35 5.12 10.85
N GLN A 51 -4.93 5.05 9.64
CA GLN A 51 -4.54 5.89 8.48
C GLN A 51 -3.06 5.75 8.08
N LEU A 52 -2.47 4.58 8.32
CA LEU A 52 -1.06 4.33 8.02
C LEU A 52 -0.84 3.84 6.58
N ILE A 53 -1.91 3.54 5.84
CA ILE A 53 -1.84 3.11 4.44
C ILE A 53 -2.03 4.33 3.53
N LEU A 54 -1.08 4.58 2.64
CA LEU A 54 -1.19 5.63 1.64
C LEU A 54 -2.15 5.19 0.53
N LYS A 55 -3.30 5.87 0.42
CA LYS A 55 -4.36 5.58 -0.56
C LYS A 55 -4.15 6.20 -1.95
N ASN A 56 -2.93 6.61 -2.29
CA ASN A 56 -2.66 7.18 -3.61
C ASN A 56 -2.81 6.11 -4.70
N LYS A 57 -3.82 6.28 -5.58
CA LYS A 57 -4.15 5.29 -6.62
C LYS A 57 -3.00 5.06 -7.59
N VAL A 58 -2.31 6.11 -8.06
CA VAL A 58 -1.21 5.99 -9.02
C VAL A 58 -0.03 5.21 -8.42
N LEU A 59 0.33 5.53 -7.17
CA LEU A 59 1.38 4.80 -6.46
C LEU A 59 1.00 3.33 -6.24
N ASN A 60 -0.21 3.06 -5.76
CA ASN A 60 -0.69 1.70 -5.51
C ASN A 60 -0.80 0.88 -6.80
N ASP A 61 -1.33 1.46 -7.88
CA ASP A 61 -1.39 0.80 -9.19
C ASP A 61 0.00 0.45 -9.71
N TYR A 62 0.99 1.30 -9.45
CA TYR A 62 2.36 1.05 -9.85
C TYR A 62 3.00 -0.13 -9.10
N ILE A 63 2.91 -0.16 -7.77
CA ILE A 63 3.43 -1.31 -7.00
C ILE A 63 2.65 -2.59 -7.31
N ASN A 64 1.34 -2.50 -7.57
CA ASN A 64 0.52 -3.64 -7.99
C ASN A 64 0.96 -4.17 -9.36
N LYS A 65 1.31 -3.31 -10.32
CA LYS A 65 1.86 -3.73 -11.62
C LYS A 65 3.17 -4.49 -11.45
N ILE A 66 4.10 -3.98 -10.64
CA ILE A 66 5.37 -4.66 -10.34
C ILE A 66 5.10 -6.02 -9.68
N GLY A 67 4.31 -6.03 -8.61
CA GLY A 67 3.96 -7.24 -7.88
C GLY A 67 3.28 -8.28 -8.76
N ASN A 68 2.28 -7.89 -9.55
CA ASN A 68 1.58 -8.78 -10.48
C ASN A 68 2.49 -9.33 -11.57
N LEU A 69 3.43 -8.52 -12.10
CA LEU A 69 4.42 -8.99 -13.05
C LEU A 69 5.30 -10.08 -12.43
N ILE A 70 5.80 -9.88 -11.20
CA ILE A 70 6.61 -10.87 -10.48
C ILE A 70 5.79 -12.14 -10.20
N LEU A 71 4.52 -12.00 -9.78
CA LEU A 71 3.63 -13.12 -9.48
C LEU A 71 3.37 -14.04 -10.69
N THR A 72 3.53 -13.55 -11.93
CA THR A 72 3.45 -14.40 -13.13
C THR A 72 4.47 -15.54 -13.15
N GLN A 73 5.55 -15.41 -12.38
CA GLN A 73 6.66 -16.37 -12.30
C GLN A 73 6.60 -17.26 -11.05
N THR A 74 5.59 -17.07 -10.21
CA THR A 74 5.44 -17.82 -8.97
C THR A 74 4.55 -19.05 -9.18
N LYS A 75 4.76 -20.08 -8.37
CA LYS A 75 3.74 -21.13 -8.23
C LYS A 75 2.53 -20.53 -7.52
N LYS A 76 1.32 -20.82 -8.00
CA LYS A 76 0.07 -20.24 -7.48
C LYS A 76 -0.04 -20.48 -5.96
N ALA A 77 0.15 -19.42 -5.19
CA ALA A 77 -0.04 -19.43 -3.75
C ALA A 77 -1.52 -19.62 -3.40
N PRO A 78 -1.86 -20.13 -2.21
CA PRO A 78 -3.25 -20.27 -1.77
C PRO A 78 -3.91 -18.94 -1.36
N PHE A 79 -3.24 -17.81 -1.59
CA PHE A 79 -3.62 -16.47 -1.19
C PHE A 79 -3.78 -15.53 -2.39
N GLU A 80 -4.61 -14.51 -2.22
CA GLU A 80 -4.66 -13.36 -3.12
C GLU A 80 -3.67 -12.32 -2.59
N PHE A 81 -2.70 -11.94 -3.41
CA PHE A 81 -1.70 -10.96 -3.00
C PHE A 81 -2.27 -9.55 -3.00
N ARG A 82 -1.90 -8.77 -1.99
CA ARG A 82 -2.26 -7.36 -1.84
C ARG A 82 -1.02 -6.56 -1.51
N PHE A 83 -0.70 -5.57 -2.35
CA PHE A 83 0.45 -4.70 -2.15
C PHE A 83 -0.04 -3.34 -1.64
N SER A 84 0.56 -2.84 -0.57
CA SER A 84 0.13 -1.59 0.08
C SER A 84 1.33 -0.74 0.46
N ILE A 85 1.21 0.58 0.30
CA ILE A 85 2.25 1.51 0.73
C ILE A 85 1.94 2.01 2.14
N VAL A 86 2.92 1.89 3.03
CA VAL A 86 2.81 2.36 4.42
C VAL A 86 3.47 3.73 4.54
N ASP A 87 2.79 4.64 5.23
CA ASP A 87 3.25 5.98 5.56
C ASP A 87 4.34 5.95 6.66
N SER A 88 5.52 5.47 6.29
CA SER A 88 6.69 5.39 7.17
C SER A 88 7.97 5.76 6.42
N SER A 89 8.75 6.67 6.98
CA SER A 89 10.05 7.08 6.43
C SER A 89 11.14 6.01 6.56
N ALA A 90 10.88 4.91 7.28
CA ALA A 90 11.80 3.80 7.38
C ALA A 90 12.01 3.11 6.02
N ILE A 91 13.27 2.81 5.69
CA ILE A 91 13.63 1.99 4.52
C ILE A 91 13.36 0.52 4.90
N ASN A 92 12.10 0.08 4.73
CA ASN A 92 11.66 -1.27 5.06
C ASN A 92 10.52 -1.74 4.13
N ALA A 93 10.36 -3.05 4.00
CA ALA A 93 9.19 -3.72 3.46
C ALA A 93 8.96 -5.00 4.27
N PHE A 94 7.73 -5.50 4.29
CA PHE A 94 7.42 -6.72 5.03
C PHE A 94 6.16 -7.41 4.50
N ALA A 95 6.13 -8.72 4.59
CA ALA A 95 4.93 -9.52 4.39
C ALA A 95 4.23 -9.87 5.71
N THR A 96 2.90 -9.89 5.71
CA THR A 96 2.10 -10.52 6.77
C THR A 96 1.35 -11.74 6.23
N PRO A 97 0.85 -12.64 7.11
CA PRO A 97 0.13 -13.83 6.67
C PRO A 97 -1.02 -13.51 5.73
N GLY A 98 -1.36 -14.45 4.84
CA GLY A 98 -2.49 -14.27 3.93
C GLY A 98 -2.20 -13.46 2.66
N GLY A 99 -0.94 -13.18 2.33
CA GLY A 99 -0.53 -12.57 1.05
C GLY A 99 -0.46 -11.04 1.04
N TYR A 100 -0.45 -10.39 2.20
CA TYR A 100 -0.32 -8.94 2.30
C TYR A 100 1.15 -8.54 2.31
N ILE A 101 1.54 -7.65 1.40
CA ILE A 101 2.89 -7.12 1.27
C ILE A 101 2.83 -5.61 1.46
N TYR A 102 3.64 -5.10 2.38
CA TYR A 102 3.71 -3.71 2.76
C TYR A 102 5.06 -3.13 2.37
N ILE A 103 5.03 -1.98 1.71
CA ILE A 103 6.22 -1.26 1.27
C ILE A 103 6.20 0.10 1.95
N ASN A 104 7.21 0.43 2.75
CA ASN A 104 7.28 1.75 3.37
C ASN A 104 7.65 2.82 2.33
N LYS A 105 7.08 4.02 2.46
CA LYS A 105 7.44 5.15 1.58
C LYS A 105 8.94 5.43 1.55
N GLY A 106 9.63 5.27 2.69
CA GLY A 106 11.08 5.42 2.79
C GLY A 106 11.86 4.49 1.87
N LEU A 107 11.36 3.26 1.65
CA LEU A 107 11.96 2.30 0.73
C LEU A 107 11.84 2.75 -0.72
N ILE A 108 10.66 3.21 -1.12
CA ILE A 108 10.39 3.69 -2.48
C ILE A 108 11.28 4.91 -2.79
N THR A 109 11.46 5.80 -1.83
CA THR A 109 12.33 6.99 -1.96
C THR A 109 13.82 6.64 -2.02
N ALA A 110 14.24 5.53 -1.39
CA ALA A 110 15.64 5.11 -1.33
C ALA A 110 16.10 4.33 -2.57
N ALA A 111 15.21 3.57 -3.22
CA ALA A 111 15.56 2.82 -4.42
C ALA A 111 15.99 3.75 -5.57
N GLU A 112 17.01 3.37 -6.32
CA GLU A 112 17.58 4.15 -7.43
C GLU A 112 16.91 3.82 -8.77
N ASN A 113 16.28 2.64 -8.89
CA ASN A 113 15.52 2.24 -10.06
C ASN A 113 14.39 1.25 -9.72
N GLU A 114 13.50 1.02 -10.69
CA GLU A 114 12.36 0.11 -10.53
C GLU A 114 12.78 -1.32 -10.19
N GLY A 115 13.87 -1.81 -10.78
CA GLY A 115 14.36 -3.16 -10.57
C GLY A 115 14.76 -3.43 -9.12
N GLU A 116 15.30 -2.43 -8.42
CA GLU A 116 15.63 -2.55 -6.99
C GLU A 116 14.38 -2.66 -6.13
N LEU A 117 13.37 -1.82 -6.39
CA LEU A 117 12.06 -1.93 -5.74
C LEU A 117 11.40 -3.29 -6.04
N ALA A 118 11.45 -3.73 -7.31
CA ALA A 118 10.95 -5.03 -7.74
C ALA A 118 11.69 -6.18 -7.05
N GLY A 119 13.00 -6.04 -6.83
CA GLY A 119 13.81 -7.01 -6.09
C GLY A 119 13.35 -7.18 -4.66
N VAL A 120 13.07 -6.08 -3.95
CA VAL A 120 12.50 -6.14 -2.59
C VAL A 120 11.11 -6.77 -2.61
N ILE A 121 10.24 -6.39 -3.56
CA ILE A 121 8.91 -6.98 -3.67
C ILE A 121 9.00 -8.49 -3.95
N ALA A 122 9.94 -8.93 -4.79
CA ALA A 122 10.17 -10.34 -5.09
C ALA A 122 10.63 -11.13 -3.84
N HIS A 123 11.48 -10.52 -3.01
CA HIS A 123 11.90 -11.06 -1.71
C HIS A 123 10.71 -11.29 -0.77
N GLU A 124 9.84 -10.29 -0.63
CA GLU A 124 8.64 -10.38 0.21
C GLU A 124 7.62 -11.41 -0.32
N ILE A 125 7.47 -11.51 -1.65
CA ILE A 125 6.69 -12.59 -2.28
C ILE A 125 7.31 -13.96 -1.95
N GLY A 126 8.64 -14.07 -1.91
CA GLY A 126 9.37 -15.24 -1.44
C GLY A 126 8.97 -15.66 -0.03
N HIS A 127 9.00 -14.72 0.92
CA HIS A 127 8.56 -14.95 2.31
C HIS A 127 7.11 -15.42 2.40
N ALA A 128 6.21 -14.77 1.66
CA ALA A 128 4.79 -15.11 1.66
C ALA A 128 4.53 -16.51 1.06
N ASN A 129 5.16 -16.84 -0.07
CA ASN A 129 5.02 -18.14 -0.72
C ASN A 129 5.58 -19.29 0.11
N ALA A 130 6.70 -19.07 0.77
CA ALA A 130 7.33 -20.04 1.67
C ALA A 130 6.66 -20.10 3.06
N ARG A 131 5.61 -19.30 3.30
CA ARG A 131 4.86 -19.25 4.56
C ARG A 131 5.77 -19.02 5.77
N HIS A 132 6.82 -18.20 5.62
CA HIS A 132 7.84 -17.98 6.66
C HIS A 132 7.25 -17.41 7.96
N VAL A 133 6.33 -16.45 7.86
CA VAL A 133 5.67 -15.87 9.05
C VAL A 133 4.79 -16.90 9.76
N ALA A 134 4.06 -17.73 9.01
CA ALA A 134 3.27 -18.83 9.58
C ALA A 134 4.16 -19.88 10.28
N SER A 135 5.29 -20.26 9.67
CA SER A 135 6.28 -21.16 10.28
C SER A 135 6.83 -20.59 11.60
N ILE A 136 7.10 -19.29 11.67
CA ILE A 136 7.54 -18.62 12.91
C ILE A 136 6.43 -18.68 13.97
N ILE A 137 5.18 -18.43 13.60
CA ILE A 137 4.02 -18.51 14.51
C ILE A 137 3.89 -19.92 15.09
N GLU A 138 3.90 -20.93 14.24
CA GLU A 138 3.76 -22.34 14.61
C GLU A 138 4.88 -22.83 15.54
N LYS A 139 6.12 -22.41 15.26
CA LYS A 139 7.28 -22.77 16.07
C LYS A 139 7.34 -22.02 17.39
N SER A 140 6.77 -20.81 17.46
CA SER A 140 6.83 -19.97 18.65
C SER A 140 5.92 -20.43 19.79
N LYS A 141 4.89 -21.26 19.52
CA LYS A 141 3.98 -22.03 20.43
C LYS A 141 3.44 -21.39 21.74
N LYS A 142 3.89 -20.20 22.13
CA LYS A 142 3.67 -19.55 23.43
C LYS A 142 3.27 -18.08 23.33
N LEU A 143 3.29 -17.49 22.14
CA LEU A 143 2.84 -16.12 21.93
C LEU A 143 1.40 -16.14 21.44
N ASN A 144 0.51 -15.47 22.16
CA ASN A 144 -0.85 -15.25 21.69
C ASN A 144 -0.79 -14.40 20.41
N ILE A 145 -1.63 -14.71 19.42
CA ILE A 145 -1.83 -13.96 18.18
C ILE A 145 -1.96 -12.44 18.46
N ALA A 146 -2.63 -12.05 19.54
CA ALA A 146 -2.74 -10.65 19.94
C ALA A 146 -1.39 -10.01 20.31
N THR A 147 -0.53 -10.76 21.01
CA THR A 147 0.83 -10.31 21.37
C THR A 147 1.71 -10.19 20.13
N LEU A 148 1.58 -11.14 19.19
CA LEU A 148 2.33 -11.10 17.94
C LEU A 148 1.89 -9.93 17.06
N ALA A 149 0.59 -9.68 16.92
CA ALA A 149 0.07 -8.54 16.17
C ALA A 149 0.57 -7.20 16.75
N ALA A 150 0.65 -7.08 18.09
CA ALA A 150 1.21 -5.90 18.75
C ALA A 150 2.73 -5.75 18.53
N ILE A 151 3.47 -6.86 18.55
CA ILE A 151 4.91 -6.86 18.26
C ILE A 151 5.18 -6.48 16.80
N ILE A 152 4.45 -7.07 15.86
CA ILE A 152 4.53 -6.74 14.43
C ILE A 152 4.20 -5.25 14.23
N ALA A 153 3.07 -4.77 14.72
CA ALA A 153 2.71 -3.36 14.61
C ALA A 153 3.79 -2.42 15.19
N GLY A 154 4.34 -2.74 16.37
CA GLY A 154 5.40 -1.93 16.98
C GLY A 154 6.74 -1.98 16.26
N ALA A 155 7.16 -3.14 15.76
CA ALA A 155 8.45 -3.33 15.10
C ALA A 155 8.49 -2.82 13.66
N PHE A 156 7.40 -2.96 12.92
CA PHE A 156 7.33 -2.61 11.49
C PHE A 156 6.92 -1.16 11.22
N LEU A 157 6.22 -0.49 12.14
CA LEU A 157 5.74 0.89 11.94
C LEU A 157 6.69 1.98 12.47
N GLY A 158 7.68 1.64 13.31
CA GLY A 158 8.79 2.54 13.63
C GLY A 158 8.44 3.84 14.36
N GLY A 159 7.41 3.88 15.20
CA GLY A 159 7.04 5.10 15.95
C GLY A 159 6.28 4.87 17.26
N GLY A 160 6.74 5.51 18.36
CA GLY A 160 6.03 5.63 19.65
C GLY A 160 6.65 4.87 20.83
N GLY A 161 6.39 5.32 22.08
CA GLY A 161 6.97 4.72 23.29
C GLY A 161 6.59 3.25 23.55
N GLN A 162 5.46 2.78 23.00
CA GLN A 162 5.08 1.36 23.01
C GLN A 162 5.85 0.53 21.97
N ALA A 163 6.30 1.15 20.87
CA ALA A 163 7.11 0.50 19.84
C ALA A 163 8.49 0.09 20.39
N THR A 164 9.09 0.89 21.27
CA THR A 164 10.39 0.57 21.88
C THR A 164 10.34 -0.71 22.72
N ALA A 165 9.25 -0.95 23.45
CA ALA A 165 9.06 -2.17 24.23
C ALA A 165 8.80 -3.40 23.33
N ALA A 166 8.01 -3.23 22.27
CA ALA A 166 7.75 -4.27 21.27
C ALA A 166 9.03 -4.68 20.51
N ILE A 167 9.83 -3.70 20.08
CA ILE A 167 11.13 -3.91 19.44
C ILE A 167 12.09 -4.61 20.40
N ALA A 168 12.18 -4.17 21.66
CA ALA A 168 13.03 -4.83 22.64
C ALA A 168 12.63 -6.29 22.89
N ALA A 169 11.33 -6.57 22.98
CA ALA A 169 10.81 -7.93 23.14
C ALA A 169 11.10 -8.80 21.90
N PHE A 170 10.91 -8.25 20.70
CA PHE A 170 11.24 -8.93 19.44
C PHE A 170 12.74 -9.21 19.35
N SER A 171 13.59 -8.23 19.63
CA SER A 171 15.05 -8.38 19.62
C SER A 171 15.54 -9.40 20.64
N MET A 172 14.93 -9.47 21.82
CA MET A 172 15.25 -10.50 22.83
C MET A 172 14.79 -11.91 22.43
N ALA A 173 13.65 -12.05 21.76
CA ALA A 173 13.19 -13.35 21.25
C ALA A 173 13.99 -13.79 19.99
N GLY A 174 14.39 -12.80 19.19
CA GLY A 174 15.22 -12.94 17.99
C GLY A 174 16.68 -13.24 18.30
N SER A 175 17.21 -12.87 19.46
CA SER A 175 18.62 -13.06 19.84
C SER A 175 18.99 -14.48 20.28
N SER A 176 18.02 -15.39 20.36
CA SER A 176 18.32 -16.80 20.59
C SER A 176 19.04 -17.38 19.37
N THR A 177 20.17 -18.08 19.57
CA THR A 177 20.98 -18.66 18.48
C THR A 177 20.17 -19.54 17.53
N LEU A 178 19.15 -20.22 18.04
CA LEU A 178 18.24 -21.06 17.25
C LEU A 178 17.26 -20.20 16.41
N THR A 179 16.72 -19.12 16.96
CA THR A 179 15.86 -18.17 16.21
C THR A 179 16.65 -17.48 15.10
N LEU A 180 17.87 -17.01 15.39
CA LEU A 180 18.75 -16.38 14.39
C LEU A 180 19.07 -17.33 13.24
N LYS A 181 19.33 -18.61 13.53
CA LYS A 181 19.57 -19.62 12.50
C LYS A 181 18.35 -19.83 11.60
N PHE A 182 17.16 -19.98 12.19
CA PHE A 182 15.93 -20.13 11.41
C PHE A 182 15.62 -18.88 10.56
N MET A 183 15.88 -17.68 11.07
CA MET A 183 15.71 -16.46 10.28
C MET A 183 16.68 -16.42 9.09
N ARG A 184 17.96 -16.80 9.27
CA ARG A 184 18.91 -16.90 8.15
C ARG A 184 18.49 -17.92 7.10
N GLU A 185 18.01 -19.10 7.51
CA GLU A 185 17.48 -20.11 6.57
C GLU A 185 16.29 -19.55 5.76
N HIS A 186 15.39 -18.79 6.41
CA HIS A 186 14.28 -18.12 5.75
C HIS A 186 14.73 -16.99 4.80
N GLU A 187 15.73 -16.19 5.17
CA GLU A 187 16.30 -15.18 4.26
C GLU A 187 16.92 -15.83 3.03
N GLU A 188 17.73 -16.88 3.20
CA GLU A 188 18.35 -17.59 2.06
C GLU A 188 17.33 -18.21 1.11
N GLU A 189 16.25 -18.78 1.66
CA GLU A 189 15.15 -19.30 0.85
C GLU A 189 14.40 -18.18 0.12
N ALA A 190 14.07 -17.09 0.82
CA ALA A 190 13.39 -15.93 0.24
C ALA A 190 14.22 -15.27 -0.86
N ASP A 191 15.52 -15.13 -0.68
CA ASP A 191 16.45 -14.61 -1.68
C ASP A 191 16.53 -15.51 -2.93
N ARG A 192 16.66 -16.83 -2.75
CA ARG A 192 16.71 -17.79 -3.87
C ARG A 192 15.42 -17.75 -4.69
N LEU A 193 14.27 -17.71 -4.01
CA LEU A 193 12.97 -17.57 -4.65
C LEU A 193 12.82 -16.19 -5.30
N GLY A 194 13.20 -15.13 -4.59
CA GLY A 194 13.12 -13.73 -5.03
C GLY A 194 13.91 -13.50 -6.31
N ILE A 195 15.17 -13.94 -6.37
CA ILE A 195 16.00 -13.86 -7.59
C ILE A 195 15.34 -14.61 -8.73
N SER A 196 14.85 -15.83 -8.49
CA SER A 196 14.17 -16.64 -9.51
C SER A 196 12.94 -15.92 -10.09
N TYR A 197 12.09 -15.36 -9.22
CA TYR A 197 10.90 -14.62 -9.63
C TYR A 197 11.26 -13.32 -10.37
N LEU A 198 12.23 -12.58 -9.85
CA LEU A 198 12.70 -11.31 -10.42
C LEU A 198 13.27 -11.51 -11.83
N VAL A 199 14.15 -12.50 -12.00
CA VAL A 199 14.75 -12.82 -13.30
C VAL A 199 13.72 -13.38 -14.27
N GLY A 200 12.82 -14.26 -13.80
CA GLY A 200 11.72 -14.75 -14.62
C GLY A 200 10.81 -13.63 -15.13
N ALA A 201 10.66 -12.56 -14.35
CA ALA A 201 9.87 -11.38 -14.71
C ALA A 201 10.61 -10.43 -15.67
N GLY A 202 11.86 -10.75 -16.04
CA GLY A 202 12.69 -10.00 -16.98
C GLY A 202 13.55 -8.90 -16.36
N TYR A 203 13.53 -8.76 -15.03
CA TYR A 203 14.32 -7.74 -14.34
C TYR A 203 15.80 -8.10 -14.25
N TYR A 204 16.61 -7.07 -14.05
CA TYR A 204 18.04 -7.18 -13.83
C TYR A 204 18.36 -8.07 -12.60
N PRO A 205 19.12 -9.18 -12.76
CA PRO A 205 19.31 -10.16 -11.69
C PRO A 205 19.95 -9.60 -10.40
N ALA A 206 20.89 -8.66 -10.53
CA ALA A 206 21.60 -8.10 -9.37
C ALA A 206 20.86 -6.93 -8.69
N ALA A 207 19.61 -6.63 -9.08
CA ALA A 207 18.89 -5.51 -8.49
C ALA A 207 18.61 -5.70 -6.98
N MET A 208 18.40 -6.94 -6.52
CA MET A 208 18.29 -7.23 -5.08
C MET A 208 19.59 -6.92 -4.34
N ILE A 209 20.73 -7.29 -4.92
CA ILE A 209 22.06 -7.01 -4.35
C ILE A 209 22.31 -5.50 -4.30
N ASP A 210 21.99 -4.79 -5.38
CA ASP A 210 22.20 -3.34 -5.46
C ASP A 210 21.35 -2.62 -4.42
N PHE A 211 20.11 -3.06 -4.18
CA PHE A 211 19.32 -2.55 -3.07
C PHE A 211 19.93 -2.86 -1.70
N LEU A 212 20.40 -4.08 -1.44
CA LEU A 212 21.09 -4.41 -0.17
C LEU A 212 22.32 -3.52 0.07
N LYS A 213 23.05 -3.14 -1.00
CA LYS A 213 24.16 -2.18 -0.88
C LYS A 213 23.67 -0.79 -0.48
N ILE A 214 22.55 -0.31 -1.03
CA ILE A 214 21.91 0.96 -0.61
C ILE A 214 21.57 0.89 0.87
N MET A 215 20.99 -0.22 1.35
CA MET A 215 20.66 -0.39 2.76
C MET A 215 21.89 -0.32 3.66
N LYS A 216 22.96 -1.04 3.29
CA LYS A 216 24.24 -1.03 4.00
C LYS A 216 24.86 0.37 4.06
N GLN A 217 24.80 1.13 2.97
CA GLN A 217 25.32 2.51 2.95
C GLN A 217 24.52 3.43 3.88
N ASN A 218 23.19 3.29 3.91
CA ASN A 218 22.33 4.07 4.80
C ASN A 218 22.52 3.69 6.28
N GLU A 219 22.84 2.43 6.58
CA GLU A 219 23.19 1.95 7.92
C GLU A 219 24.38 2.70 8.52
N PHE A 220 25.46 2.90 7.75
CA PHE A 220 26.65 3.64 8.21
C PHE A 220 26.37 5.11 8.55
N LEU A 221 25.32 5.70 7.96
CA LEU A 221 24.95 7.10 8.15
C LEU A 221 23.98 7.29 9.33
N SER A 222 23.23 6.25 9.73
CA SER A 222 22.27 6.30 10.83
C SER A 222 22.83 5.73 12.14
N LYS A 223 22.76 6.47 13.25
CA LYS A 223 23.18 5.98 14.60
C LYS A 223 22.23 4.94 15.21
N THR A 224 21.15 4.61 14.53
CA THR A 224 20.12 3.64 14.94
C THR A 224 20.06 2.52 13.91
N MET A 225 20.04 1.27 14.36
CA MET A 225 19.90 0.11 13.47
C MET A 225 18.63 0.23 12.62
N PRO A 226 18.70 0.19 11.28
CA PRO A 226 17.53 0.23 10.41
C PRO A 226 16.55 -0.89 10.74
N SER A 227 15.24 -0.58 10.74
CA SER A 227 14.16 -1.54 11.01
C SER A 227 14.22 -2.79 10.13
N TYR A 228 14.64 -2.66 8.87
CA TYR A 228 14.82 -3.79 7.96
C TYR A 228 15.90 -4.79 8.42
N LEU A 229 17.01 -4.35 9.01
CA LEU A 229 18.06 -5.28 9.47
C LEU A 229 17.66 -6.03 10.75
N LEU A 230 16.70 -5.48 11.49
CA LEU A 230 16.06 -6.18 12.61
C LEU A 230 15.17 -7.32 12.10
N THR A 231 14.60 -7.18 10.90
CA THR A 231 13.68 -8.16 10.31
C THR A 231 14.38 -9.10 9.32
N HIS A 232 15.49 -8.66 8.71
CA HIS A 232 16.27 -9.36 7.70
C HIS A 232 17.79 -9.29 7.99
N PRO A 233 18.33 -10.16 8.87
CA PRO A 233 19.73 -10.13 9.26
C PRO A 233 20.69 -10.69 8.19
N GLY A 234 21.98 -10.35 8.28
CA GLY A 234 23.05 -11.04 7.54
C GLY A 234 23.40 -10.46 6.16
N THR A 235 23.27 -9.16 5.97
CA THR A 235 23.46 -8.46 4.67
C THR A 235 24.77 -8.81 3.96
N ASP A 236 25.90 -8.88 4.67
CA ASP A 236 27.21 -9.15 4.05
C ASP A 236 27.33 -10.57 3.49
N ASP A 237 26.93 -11.57 4.28
CA ASP A 237 26.92 -12.97 3.86
C ASP A 237 25.94 -13.16 2.69
N ARG A 238 24.78 -12.48 2.76
CA ARG A 238 23.75 -12.51 1.72
C ARG A 238 24.26 -11.98 0.39
N ILE A 239 24.86 -10.79 0.39
CA ILE A 239 25.43 -10.20 -0.83
C ILE A 239 26.44 -11.17 -1.47
N PHE A 240 27.34 -11.76 -0.68
CA PHE A 240 28.38 -12.65 -1.22
C PHE A 240 27.81 -13.90 -1.90
N TYR A 241 26.87 -14.60 -1.26
CA TYR A 241 26.33 -15.82 -1.86
C TYR A 241 25.37 -15.51 -3.01
N MET A 242 24.57 -14.43 -2.92
CA MET A 242 23.66 -14.03 -4.00
C MET A 242 24.45 -13.66 -5.26
N ASP A 243 25.60 -12.99 -5.11
CA ASP A 243 26.49 -12.67 -6.22
C ASP A 243 27.00 -13.96 -6.90
N SER A 244 27.44 -14.93 -6.08
CA SER A 244 27.83 -16.26 -6.56
C SER A 244 26.70 -17.00 -7.28
N LEU A 245 25.47 -16.92 -6.74
CA LEU A 245 24.28 -17.53 -7.33
C LEU A 245 23.94 -16.91 -8.70
N ILE A 246 23.98 -15.58 -8.79
CA ILE A 246 23.69 -14.86 -10.04
C ILE A 246 24.73 -15.19 -11.10
N LEU A 247 26.02 -15.18 -10.76
CA LEU A 247 27.11 -15.50 -11.69
C LEU A 247 27.02 -16.93 -12.24
N THR A 248 26.54 -17.88 -11.44
CA THR A 248 26.50 -19.30 -11.82
C THR A 248 25.19 -19.74 -12.46
N GLN A 249 24.06 -19.15 -12.07
CA GLN A 249 22.72 -19.62 -12.49
C GLN A 249 21.94 -18.59 -13.30
N TYR A 250 22.25 -17.30 -13.18
CA TYR A 250 21.52 -16.21 -13.84
C TYR A 250 22.45 -15.27 -14.63
N PRO A 251 23.25 -15.76 -15.59
CA PRO A 251 24.21 -14.93 -16.33
C PRO A 251 23.54 -13.96 -17.33
N GLN A 252 22.21 -14.03 -17.49
CA GLN A 252 21.47 -13.26 -18.46
C GLN A 252 21.27 -11.81 -18.01
N LYS A 253 21.22 -10.89 -18.98
CA LYS A 253 20.88 -9.49 -18.72
C LYS A 253 19.36 -9.35 -18.54
N GLY A 254 18.95 -8.45 -17.66
CA GLY A 254 17.56 -8.03 -17.48
C GLY A 254 17.43 -6.51 -17.45
N ALA A 255 16.20 -6.01 -17.52
CA ALA A 255 15.93 -4.58 -17.51
C ALA A 255 15.94 -4.02 -16.08
N LYS A 256 16.47 -2.80 -15.92
CA LYS A 256 16.34 -2.05 -14.64
C LYS A 256 14.97 -1.39 -14.48
N ASN A 257 14.24 -1.20 -15.58
CA ASN A 257 12.89 -0.64 -15.59
C ASN A 257 12.08 -1.35 -16.68
N ILE A 258 10.95 -1.94 -16.32
CA ILE A 258 10.02 -2.65 -17.21
C ILE A 258 8.69 -1.90 -17.28
N ILE A 259 8.11 -1.56 -16.14
CA ILE A 259 6.88 -0.75 -16.03
C ILE A 259 7.16 0.70 -16.47
N GLY A 260 8.33 1.23 -16.12
CA GLY A 260 8.80 2.57 -16.47
C GLY A 260 8.24 3.67 -15.57
N ASN A 261 8.67 4.91 -15.80
CA ASN A 261 8.24 6.10 -15.04
C ASN A 261 8.57 6.10 -13.54
N PHE A 262 9.47 5.23 -13.06
CA PHE A 262 9.78 5.13 -11.64
C PHE A 262 10.12 6.49 -10.99
N ASN A 263 10.93 7.31 -11.64
CA ASN A 263 11.27 8.65 -11.16
C ASN A 263 10.03 9.54 -10.97
N ARG A 264 9.06 9.44 -11.89
CA ARG A 264 7.78 10.17 -11.79
C ARG A 264 6.91 9.65 -10.65
N ILE A 265 6.93 8.34 -10.41
CA ILE A 265 6.23 7.72 -9.28
C ILE A 265 6.86 8.15 -7.96
N GLN A 266 8.19 8.17 -7.86
CA GLN A 266 8.89 8.58 -6.64
C GLN A 266 8.54 9.99 -6.18
N VAL A 267 8.33 10.95 -7.09
CA VAL A 267 7.96 12.32 -6.68
C VAL A 267 6.52 12.42 -6.17
N LEU A 268 5.65 11.45 -6.46
CA LEU A 268 4.30 11.39 -5.89
C LEU A 268 4.27 10.87 -4.45
N VAL A 269 5.37 10.27 -3.98
CA VAL A 269 5.52 9.85 -2.59
C VAL A 269 5.57 11.10 -1.71
N PRO A 270 4.67 11.25 -0.72
CA PRO A 270 4.67 12.41 0.16
C PRO A 270 6.00 12.54 0.90
N LEU A 271 6.61 13.73 0.81
CA LEU A 271 7.79 14.10 1.58
C LEU A 271 7.33 14.91 2.80
N ASP A 272 7.86 14.58 3.97
CA ASP A 272 7.31 15.06 5.25
C ASP A 272 7.83 16.45 5.61
N THR A 273 8.94 16.87 5.02
CA THR A 273 9.62 18.11 5.38
C THR A 273 10.06 18.92 4.18
N THR A 274 10.07 20.24 4.34
CA THR A 274 10.66 21.17 3.36
C THR A 274 12.15 20.87 3.13
N ASP A 275 12.85 20.33 4.12
CA ASP A 275 14.26 19.95 4.00
C ASP A 275 14.46 18.77 3.04
N GLU A 276 13.58 17.77 3.08
CA GLU A 276 13.57 16.66 2.12
C GLU A 276 13.29 17.15 0.70
N LEU A 277 12.31 18.04 0.53
CA LEU A 277 12.02 18.66 -0.76
C LEU A 277 13.21 19.46 -1.29
N ASN A 278 13.85 20.27 -0.45
CA ASN A 278 15.05 21.03 -0.82
C ASN A 278 16.24 20.13 -1.18
N LYS A 279 16.40 19.00 -0.48
CA LYS A 279 17.43 18.00 -0.82
C LYS A 279 17.15 17.39 -2.18
N LYS A 280 15.90 16.98 -2.45
CA LYS A 280 15.49 16.41 -3.74
C LYS A 280 15.63 17.43 -4.87
N TYR A 281 15.26 18.69 -4.63
CA TYR A 281 15.46 19.80 -5.57
C TYR A 281 16.93 19.90 -6.00
N ARG A 282 17.88 19.97 -5.04
CA ARG A 282 19.32 20.05 -5.36
C ARG A 282 19.81 18.84 -6.16
N GLN A 283 19.34 17.64 -5.82
CA GLN A 283 19.71 16.41 -6.55
C GLN A 283 19.20 16.42 -8.00
N LEU A 284 17.96 16.85 -8.21
CA LEU A 284 17.34 16.95 -9.53
C LEU A 284 17.97 18.07 -10.35
N GLU A 285 18.31 19.20 -9.73
CA GLU A 285 19.02 20.30 -10.40
C GLU A 285 20.37 19.84 -10.97
N GLU A 286 21.18 19.12 -10.18
CA GLU A 286 22.45 18.57 -10.64
C GLU A 286 22.29 17.51 -11.73
N SER A 287 21.23 16.71 -11.66
CA SER A 287 20.90 15.71 -12.69
C SER A 287 20.48 16.39 -13.99
N LEU A 288 19.67 17.45 -13.91
CA LEU A 288 19.20 18.20 -15.06
C LEU A 288 20.32 19.03 -15.71
N LYS A 289 21.33 19.48 -14.95
CA LYS A 289 22.55 20.07 -15.52
C LYS A 289 23.31 19.09 -16.43
N LYS A 290 23.32 17.81 -16.07
CA LYS A 290 23.99 16.74 -16.84
C LYS A 290 23.17 16.31 -18.05
N ASP A 291 21.84 16.29 -17.92
CA ASP A 291 20.93 15.91 -19.01
C ASP A 291 19.75 16.90 -19.14
N PRO A 292 19.97 18.08 -19.75
CA PRO A 292 18.99 19.16 -19.77
C PRO A 292 17.74 18.90 -20.62
N ALA A 293 17.76 17.85 -21.47
CA ALA A 293 16.68 17.50 -22.38
C ALA A 293 15.90 16.24 -21.93
N ASN A 294 16.20 15.72 -20.74
CA ASN A 294 15.48 14.59 -20.19
C ASN A 294 14.08 14.98 -19.75
N VAL A 295 13.06 14.44 -20.43
CA VAL A 295 11.65 14.76 -20.16
C VAL A 295 11.23 14.37 -18.74
N ASP A 296 11.70 13.23 -18.23
CA ASP A 296 11.36 12.76 -16.88
C ASP A 296 12.03 13.58 -15.80
N LEU A 297 13.29 14.00 -16.00
CA LEU A 297 13.95 14.93 -15.06
C LEU A 297 13.27 16.30 -15.08
N LEU A 298 12.90 16.82 -16.26
CA LEU A 298 12.16 18.08 -16.36
C LEU A 298 10.81 17.99 -15.66
N TYR A 299 10.07 16.90 -15.85
CA TYR A 299 8.80 16.65 -15.18
C TYR A 299 8.98 16.59 -13.66
N THR A 300 9.90 15.76 -13.17
CA THR A 300 10.10 15.55 -11.73
C THR A 300 10.64 16.80 -11.05
N PHE A 301 11.51 17.56 -11.72
CA PHE A 301 12.01 18.83 -11.21
C PHE A 301 10.89 19.87 -11.12
N ALA A 302 10.09 20.03 -12.17
CA ALA A 302 8.93 20.92 -12.17
C ALA A 302 7.90 20.55 -11.09
N PHE A 303 7.69 19.26 -10.85
CA PHE A 303 6.82 18.79 -9.77
C PHE A 303 7.33 19.25 -8.40
N VAL A 304 8.62 19.05 -8.12
CA VAL A 304 9.24 19.49 -6.85
C VAL A 304 9.24 21.01 -6.71
N GLU A 305 9.47 21.76 -7.79
CA GLU A 305 9.35 23.22 -7.82
C GLU A 305 7.94 23.69 -7.41
N ASP A 306 6.88 23.08 -7.95
CA ASP A 306 5.50 23.46 -7.59
C ASP A 306 5.18 23.13 -6.12
N GLN A 307 5.68 22.00 -5.59
CA GLN A 307 5.56 21.65 -4.18
C GLN A 307 6.28 22.66 -3.26
N LEU A 308 7.41 23.20 -3.71
CA LEU A 308 8.12 24.29 -3.02
C LEU A 308 7.47 25.67 -3.21
N GLY A 309 6.33 25.75 -3.91
CA GLY A 309 5.63 27.00 -4.20
C GLY A 309 6.23 27.80 -5.38
N GLN A 310 7.26 27.29 -6.05
CA GLN A 310 7.93 27.90 -7.20
C GLN A 310 7.14 27.65 -8.50
N THR A 311 5.86 28.00 -8.47
CA THR A 311 4.88 27.65 -9.52
C THR A 311 5.29 28.16 -10.91
N SER A 312 5.90 29.36 -10.99
CA SER A 312 6.36 29.93 -12.25
C SER A 312 7.53 29.15 -12.86
N SER A 313 8.51 28.73 -12.05
CA SER A 313 9.63 27.90 -12.50
C SER A 313 9.14 26.52 -12.96
N ALA A 314 8.21 25.93 -12.20
CA ALA A 314 7.58 24.66 -12.55
C ALA A 314 6.93 24.71 -13.94
N LEU A 315 6.18 25.78 -14.25
CA LEU A 315 5.59 25.95 -15.58
C LEU A 315 6.63 26.02 -16.69
N ILE A 316 7.76 26.70 -16.47
CA ILE A 316 8.85 26.79 -17.47
C ILE A 316 9.40 25.39 -17.77
N HIS A 317 9.71 24.61 -16.73
CA HIS A 317 10.23 23.26 -16.91
C HIS A 317 9.20 22.29 -17.49
N TYR A 318 7.93 22.38 -17.08
CA TYR A 318 6.86 21.60 -17.72
C TYR A 318 6.65 21.97 -19.18
N GLN A 319 6.71 23.27 -19.54
CA GLN A 319 6.61 23.70 -20.93
C GLN A 319 7.79 23.19 -21.77
N LYS A 320 9.00 23.16 -21.20
CA LYS A 320 10.16 22.54 -21.84
C LYS A 320 9.99 21.02 -22.00
N ALA A 321 9.46 20.33 -20.97
CA ALA A 321 9.14 18.91 -21.09
C ALA A 321 8.10 18.67 -22.20
N LEU A 322 7.07 19.52 -22.28
CA LEU A 322 6.02 19.42 -23.29
C LEU A 322 6.52 19.73 -24.70
N SER A 323 7.49 20.63 -24.88
CA SER A 323 8.05 20.92 -26.20
C SER A 323 8.87 19.73 -26.74
N LEU A 324 9.51 18.97 -25.84
CA LEU A 324 10.24 17.74 -26.16
C LEU A 324 9.32 16.53 -26.32
N SER A 325 8.23 16.47 -25.56
CA SER A 325 7.21 15.41 -25.64
C SER A 325 5.78 16.00 -25.68
N PRO A 326 5.30 16.43 -26.88
CA PRO A 326 4.02 17.15 -27.02
C PRO A 326 2.76 16.36 -26.66
N ARG A 327 2.90 15.03 -26.52
CA ARG A 327 1.83 14.07 -26.22
C ARG A 327 2.03 13.40 -24.85
N ASP A 328 2.82 14.01 -23.97
CA ASP A 328 2.97 13.51 -22.60
C ASP A 328 1.74 13.88 -21.74
N GLN A 329 0.96 12.87 -21.35
CA GLN A 329 -0.29 13.09 -20.60
C GLN A 329 -0.03 13.68 -19.22
N ASP A 330 1.02 13.25 -18.51
CA ASP A 330 1.29 13.72 -17.16
C ASP A 330 1.77 15.17 -17.17
N VAL A 331 2.60 15.55 -18.15
CA VAL A 331 3.01 16.96 -18.31
C VAL A 331 1.81 17.85 -18.61
N LEU A 332 0.94 17.45 -19.56
CA LEU A 332 -0.28 18.18 -19.88
C LEU A 332 -1.22 18.32 -18.66
N LYS A 333 -1.40 17.22 -17.91
CA LYS A 333 -2.19 17.18 -16.68
C LYS A 333 -1.66 18.18 -15.66
N ASN A 334 -0.37 18.15 -15.36
CA ASN A 334 0.23 19.00 -14.32
C ASN A 334 0.24 20.48 -14.72
N ILE A 335 0.47 20.82 -16.00
CA ILE A 335 0.28 22.19 -16.48
C ILE A 335 -1.18 22.65 -16.26
N GLY A 336 -2.14 21.79 -16.60
CA GLY A 336 -3.56 22.05 -16.37
C GLY A 336 -3.90 22.26 -14.89
N LEU A 337 -3.35 21.43 -14.00
CA LEU A 337 -3.52 21.56 -12.55
C LEU A 337 -2.94 22.88 -12.01
N ILE A 338 -1.76 23.31 -12.50
CA ILE A 338 -1.19 24.61 -12.14
C ILE A 338 -2.10 25.76 -12.61
N TYR A 339 -2.65 25.69 -13.82
CA TYR A 339 -3.58 26.72 -14.29
C TYR A 339 -4.89 26.75 -13.49
N LEU A 340 -5.38 25.60 -13.01
CA LEU A 340 -6.50 25.58 -12.05
C LEU A 340 -6.13 26.24 -10.74
N LYS A 341 -4.98 25.89 -10.16
CA LYS A 341 -4.46 26.44 -8.90
C LYS A 341 -4.29 27.96 -8.96
N THR A 342 -3.90 28.49 -10.13
CA THR A 342 -3.70 29.92 -10.37
C THR A 342 -4.94 30.67 -10.87
N GLY A 343 -6.09 29.99 -10.96
CA GLY A 343 -7.38 30.60 -11.37
C GLY A 343 -7.56 30.81 -12.87
N GLN A 344 -6.63 30.33 -13.70
CA GLN A 344 -6.67 30.44 -15.17
C GLN A 344 -7.41 29.24 -15.79
N ALA A 345 -8.70 29.11 -15.47
CA ALA A 345 -9.49 27.92 -15.78
C ALA A 345 -9.62 27.63 -17.28
N ASP A 346 -9.66 28.65 -18.14
CA ASP A 346 -9.72 28.46 -19.60
C ASP A 346 -8.47 27.79 -20.16
N LEU A 347 -7.29 28.22 -19.70
CA LEU A 347 -6.02 27.59 -20.07
C LEU A 347 -5.96 26.16 -19.53
N ALA A 348 -6.36 25.97 -18.27
CA ALA A 348 -6.42 24.64 -17.68
C ALA A 348 -7.28 23.68 -18.50
N GLN A 349 -8.48 24.11 -18.90
CA GLN A 349 -9.38 23.32 -19.72
C GLN A 349 -8.72 22.89 -21.03
N ASN A 350 -7.98 23.78 -21.71
CA ASN A 350 -7.30 23.45 -22.96
C ASN A 350 -6.26 22.32 -22.78
N TYR A 351 -5.39 22.43 -21.78
CA TYR A 351 -4.37 21.42 -21.50
C TYR A 351 -4.99 20.10 -21.04
N LEU A 352 -6.03 20.15 -20.19
CA LEU A 352 -6.71 18.96 -19.68
C LEU A 352 -7.54 18.24 -20.74
N LEU A 353 -8.13 18.96 -21.71
CA LEU A 353 -8.76 18.35 -22.88
C LEU A 353 -7.76 17.59 -23.75
N ARG A 354 -6.57 18.16 -23.97
CA ARG A 354 -5.48 17.47 -24.68
C ARG A 354 -5.03 16.23 -23.92
N ALA A 355 -4.88 16.33 -22.60
CA ALA A 355 -4.54 15.18 -21.75
C ALA A 355 -5.61 14.08 -21.83
N ALA A 356 -6.90 14.43 -21.73
CA ALA A 356 -8.01 13.48 -21.80
C ALA A 356 -8.11 12.79 -23.16
N GLY A 357 -7.76 13.49 -24.25
CA GLY A 357 -7.72 12.93 -25.61
C GLY A 357 -6.61 11.88 -25.83
N LEU A 358 -5.62 11.78 -24.94
CA LEU A 358 -4.54 10.78 -25.04
C LEU A 358 -4.92 9.46 -24.35
N ASN A 359 -5.56 9.54 -23.19
CA ASN A 359 -6.11 8.39 -22.49
C ASN A 359 -7.36 8.85 -21.73
N ALA A 360 -8.52 8.42 -22.22
CA ALA A 360 -9.82 8.79 -21.69
C ALA A 360 -10.14 8.10 -20.36
N ASP A 361 -9.42 7.05 -19.97
CA ASP A 361 -9.64 6.28 -18.73
C ASP A 361 -8.73 6.72 -17.58
N ASN A 362 -8.18 7.93 -17.66
CA ASN A 362 -7.41 8.53 -16.57
C ASN A 362 -8.34 9.31 -15.64
N ASP A 363 -8.59 8.75 -14.45
CA ASP A 363 -9.47 9.33 -13.43
C ASP A 363 -8.98 10.69 -12.93
N GLU A 364 -7.66 10.88 -12.75
CA GLU A 364 -7.09 12.15 -12.28
C GLU A 364 -7.30 13.27 -13.31
N VAL A 365 -7.10 12.95 -14.59
CA VAL A 365 -7.33 13.89 -15.70
C VAL A 365 -8.81 14.22 -15.81
N THR A 366 -9.68 13.22 -15.68
CA THR A 366 -11.15 13.40 -15.71
C THR A 366 -11.60 14.30 -14.55
N TYR A 367 -11.08 14.08 -13.34
CA TYR A 367 -11.39 14.88 -12.16
C TYR A 367 -10.92 16.33 -12.34
N ALA A 368 -9.68 16.52 -12.78
CA ALA A 368 -9.13 17.85 -13.05
C ALA A 368 -9.91 18.58 -14.14
N LEU A 369 -10.29 17.89 -15.23
CA LEU A 369 -11.10 18.45 -16.29
C LEU A 369 -12.51 18.84 -15.80
N GLY A 370 -13.12 18.03 -14.93
CA GLY A 370 -14.37 18.37 -14.26
C GLY A 370 -14.27 19.67 -13.46
N LYS A 371 -13.18 19.85 -12.70
CA LYS A 371 -12.90 21.11 -11.98
C LYS A 371 -12.73 22.30 -12.93
N ALA A 372 -12.05 22.11 -14.07
CA ALA A 372 -11.90 23.15 -15.09
C ALA A 372 -13.25 23.53 -15.71
N TYR A 373 -14.11 22.56 -16.02
CA TYR A 373 -15.45 22.84 -16.49
C TYR A 373 -16.32 23.56 -15.45
N LEU A 374 -16.20 23.19 -14.18
CA LEU A 374 -16.93 23.85 -13.10
C LEU A 374 -16.52 25.32 -12.98
N ALA A 375 -15.22 25.60 -13.06
CA ALA A 375 -14.67 26.95 -12.97
C ALA A 375 -14.97 27.82 -14.20
N THR A 376 -15.10 27.23 -15.40
CA THR A 376 -15.46 27.94 -16.64
C THR A 376 -16.98 28.06 -16.87
N GLY A 377 -17.80 27.58 -15.92
CA GLY A 377 -19.26 27.67 -16.02
C GLY A 377 -19.93 26.56 -16.85
N ASN A 378 -19.17 25.57 -17.33
CA ASN A 378 -19.65 24.42 -18.09
C ASN A 378 -20.20 23.32 -17.16
N TYR A 379 -21.19 23.67 -16.34
CA TYR A 379 -21.63 22.84 -15.20
C TYR A 379 -22.13 21.44 -15.57
N GLN A 380 -22.79 21.27 -16.72
CA GLN A 380 -23.25 19.94 -17.15
C GLN A 380 -22.06 19.03 -17.49
N LYS A 381 -21.06 19.53 -18.22
CA LYS A 381 -19.84 18.76 -18.52
C LYS A 381 -19.04 18.43 -17.25
N ALA A 382 -18.99 19.36 -16.30
CA ALA A 382 -18.38 19.12 -15.00
C ALA A 382 -19.08 17.97 -14.28
N LEU A 383 -20.42 18.00 -14.22
CA LEU A 383 -21.22 16.94 -13.63
C LEU A 383 -20.97 15.59 -14.31
N ASP A 384 -20.95 15.53 -15.64
CA ASP A 384 -20.71 14.30 -16.40
C ASP A 384 -19.33 13.70 -16.06
N CYS A 385 -18.29 14.54 -15.94
CA CYS A 385 -16.97 14.11 -15.49
C CYS A 385 -17.00 13.52 -14.08
N PHE A 386 -17.67 14.17 -13.13
CA PHE A 386 -17.69 13.71 -11.74
C PHE A 386 -18.55 12.46 -11.52
N LEU A 387 -19.69 12.33 -12.19
CA LEU A 387 -20.54 11.14 -12.12
C LEU A 387 -19.84 9.90 -12.69
N ARG A 388 -18.99 10.06 -13.71
CA ARG A 388 -18.16 8.96 -14.22
C ARG A 388 -17.21 8.41 -13.14
N LEU A 389 -16.72 9.28 -12.25
CA LEU A 389 -15.80 8.92 -11.17
C LEU A 389 -16.51 8.36 -9.95
N GLU A 390 -17.78 8.74 -9.72
CA GLU A 390 -18.61 8.18 -8.63
C GLU A 390 -18.68 6.66 -8.71
N THR A 391 -18.84 6.11 -9.91
CA THR A 391 -18.92 4.67 -10.14
C THR A 391 -17.57 3.96 -10.10
N ALA A 392 -16.46 4.68 -10.29
CA ALA A 392 -15.12 4.11 -10.48
C ALA A 392 -14.24 4.18 -9.22
N SER A 393 -14.47 5.14 -8.31
CA SER A 393 -13.62 5.34 -7.14
C SER A 393 -14.43 5.50 -5.85
N GLN A 394 -14.42 4.49 -4.98
CA GLN A 394 -14.98 4.57 -3.63
C GLN A 394 -14.12 5.45 -2.68
N ASP A 395 -12.88 5.75 -3.06
CA ASP A 395 -11.86 6.40 -2.21
C ASP A 395 -11.59 7.89 -2.51
N ASN A 396 -12.27 8.54 -3.47
CA ASN A 396 -12.08 9.98 -3.64
C ASN A 396 -12.95 10.75 -2.63
N ASP A 397 -12.34 11.22 -1.54
CA ASP A 397 -13.03 11.84 -0.39
C ASP A 397 -13.87 13.08 -0.75
N ASP A 398 -13.53 13.74 -1.87
CA ASP A 398 -14.17 15.00 -2.29
C ASP A 398 -15.11 14.86 -3.50
N ILE A 399 -15.27 13.67 -4.10
CA ILE A 399 -16.06 13.55 -5.34
C ILE A 399 -17.54 13.93 -5.15
N ASN A 400 -18.14 13.52 -4.03
CA ASN A 400 -19.52 13.85 -3.68
C ASN A 400 -19.72 15.36 -3.50
N TYR A 401 -18.73 16.06 -2.96
CA TYR A 401 -18.76 17.51 -2.83
C TYR A 401 -18.76 18.17 -4.21
N GLN A 402 -17.89 17.75 -5.12
CA GLN A 402 -17.82 18.27 -6.49
C GLN A 402 -19.13 18.02 -7.27
N ILE A 403 -19.74 16.84 -7.12
CA ILE A 403 -21.04 16.51 -7.72
C ILE A 403 -22.13 17.42 -7.15
N ALA A 404 -22.17 17.61 -5.82
CA ALA A 404 -23.13 18.49 -5.17
C ALA A 404 -23.01 19.94 -5.68
N MET A 405 -21.78 20.47 -5.79
CA MET A 405 -21.52 21.79 -6.35
C MET A 405 -22.05 21.93 -7.78
N ALA A 406 -21.78 20.93 -8.64
CA ALA A 406 -22.25 20.96 -10.02
C ALA A 406 -23.78 20.95 -10.11
N TYR A 407 -24.46 20.10 -9.32
CA TYR A 407 -25.92 20.10 -9.23
C TYR A 407 -26.49 21.43 -8.72
N GLY A 408 -25.87 22.03 -7.71
CA GLY A 408 -26.27 23.33 -7.18
C GLY A 408 -26.18 24.43 -8.25
N LYS A 409 -25.10 24.45 -9.03
CA LYS A 409 -24.93 25.39 -10.17
C LYS A 409 -25.91 25.15 -11.31
N LEU A 410 -26.41 23.91 -11.46
CA LEU A 410 -27.48 23.54 -12.40
C LEU A 410 -28.89 23.75 -11.83
N ASN A 411 -29.03 24.38 -10.65
CA ASN A 411 -30.30 24.58 -9.94
C ASN A 411 -31.06 23.29 -9.59
N LYS A 412 -30.36 22.14 -9.52
CA LYS A 412 -30.93 20.86 -9.11
C LYS A 412 -30.73 20.67 -7.60
N GLN A 413 -31.46 21.46 -6.80
CA GLN A 413 -31.22 21.57 -5.35
C GLN A 413 -31.38 20.25 -4.59
N GLY A 414 -32.39 19.43 -4.92
CA GLY A 414 -32.58 18.12 -4.28
C GLY A 414 -31.37 17.20 -4.42
N GLU A 415 -30.81 17.13 -5.64
CA GLU A 415 -29.60 16.34 -5.93
C GLU A 415 -28.36 16.93 -5.23
N SER A 416 -28.21 18.25 -5.26
CA SER A 416 -27.13 18.95 -4.53
C SER A 416 -27.14 18.59 -3.04
N HIS A 417 -28.29 18.71 -2.37
CA HIS A 417 -28.43 18.34 -0.96
C HIS A 417 -28.18 16.85 -0.72
N TYR A 418 -28.64 15.96 -1.60
CA TYR A 418 -28.37 14.53 -1.47
C TYR A 418 -26.86 14.22 -1.45
N TYR A 419 -26.11 14.74 -2.42
CA TYR A 419 -24.67 14.50 -2.53
C TYR A 419 -23.87 15.17 -1.41
N PHE A 420 -24.26 16.36 -0.94
CA PHE A 420 -23.69 16.94 0.28
C PHE A 420 -23.94 16.04 1.51
N GLY A 421 -25.14 15.44 1.62
CA GLY A 421 -25.45 14.48 2.66
C GLY A 421 -24.50 13.27 2.65
N LEU A 422 -24.23 12.71 1.46
CA LEU A 422 -23.28 11.60 1.29
C LEU A 422 -21.85 12.01 1.67
N HIS A 423 -21.39 13.20 1.24
CA HIS A 423 -20.08 13.73 1.60
C HIS A 423 -19.93 13.87 3.13
N PHE A 424 -20.87 14.54 3.81
CA PHE A 424 -20.80 14.73 5.25
C PHE A 424 -20.96 13.43 6.05
N LYS A 425 -21.70 12.45 5.51
CA LYS A 425 -21.78 11.10 6.08
C LYS A 425 -20.40 10.42 6.06
N LYS A 426 -19.67 10.52 4.94
CA LYS A 426 -18.31 9.97 4.80
C LYS A 426 -17.31 10.65 5.76
N GLU A 427 -17.41 11.97 5.87
CA GLU A 427 -16.63 12.81 6.81
C GLU A 427 -16.97 12.60 8.29
N LYS A 428 -17.91 11.69 8.61
CA LYS A 428 -18.44 11.44 9.97
C LYS A 428 -19.05 12.69 10.63
N LYS A 429 -19.45 13.70 9.84
CA LYS A 429 -20.14 14.92 10.28
C LYS A 429 -21.65 14.68 10.29
N LYS A 430 -22.11 13.91 11.28
CA LYS A 430 -23.50 13.42 11.39
C LYS A 430 -24.56 14.51 11.27
N GLU A 431 -24.39 15.64 11.96
CA GLU A 431 -25.38 16.72 11.97
C GLU A 431 -25.54 17.37 10.59
N SER A 432 -24.42 17.70 9.93
CA SER A 432 -24.41 18.23 8.57
C SER A 432 -25.03 17.24 7.57
N ALA A 433 -24.70 15.95 7.69
CA ALA A 433 -25.28 14.90 6.85
C ALA A 433 -26.81 14.83 7.01
N LEU A 434 -27.30 14.83 8.25
CA LEU A 434 -28.74 14.80 8.54
C LEU A 434 -29.47 16.03 8.03
N PHE A 435 -28.89 17.23 8.18
CA PHE A 435 -29.44 18.46 7.63
C PHE A 435 -29.64 18.34 6.12
N HIS A 436 -28.57 17.98 5.40
CA HIS A 436 -28.61 17.89 3.94
C HIS A 436 -29.57 16.79 3.45
N PHE A 437 -29.62 15.62 4.09
CA PHE A 437 -30.58 14.58 3.72
C PHE A 437 -32.04 14.99 3.97
N LYS A 438 -32.34 15.69 5.08
CA LYS A 438 -33.69 16.19 5.35
C LYS A 438 -34.12 17.24 4.33
N GLU A 439 -33.23 18.16 3.99
CA GLU A 439 -33.49 19.14 2.93
C GLU A 439 -33.71 18.47 1.57
N ALA A 440 -32.93 17.44 1.22
CA ALA A 440 -33.11 16.70 -0.03
C ALA A 440 -34.51 16.09 -0.18
N LEU A 441 -35.10 15.55 0.90
CA LEU A 441 -36.45 14.95 0.88
C LEU A 441 -37.55 15.94 0.48
N ASN A 442 -37.35 17.24 0.68
CA ASN A 442 -38.32 18.26 0.28
C ASN A 442 -38.47 18.35 -1.25
N TYR A 443 -37.50 17.82 -2.02
CA TYR A 443 -37.46 17.92 -3.48
C TYR A 443 -37.84 16.61 -4.21
N PHE A 444 -37.95 15.48 -3.50
CA PHE A 444 -38.22 14.18 -4.11
C PHE A 444 -39.60 13.63 -3.70
N PRO A 445 -40.35 12.97 -4.60
CA PRO A 445 -41.60 12.31 -4.25
C PRO A 445 -41.39 11.26 -3.15
N LYS A 446 -42.31 11.15 -2.18
CA LYS A 446 -42.16 10.30 -0.98
C LYS A 446 -41.79 8.83 -1.26
N ASN A 447 -42.20 8.29 -2.41
CA ASN A 447 -41.99 6.88 -2.79
C ASN A 447 -41.00 6.72 -3.95
N SER A 448 -40.24 7.77 -4.30
CA SER A 448 -39.17 7.64 -5.29
C SER A 448 -38.02 6.82 -4.71
N GLU A 449 -37.25 6.15 -5.58
CA GLU A 449 -36.04 5.43 -5.20
C GLU A 449 -35.07 6.31 -4.40
N ARG A 450 -34.91 7.57 -4.82
CA ARG A 450 -34.08 8.56 -4.14
C ARG A 450 -34.58 8.87 -2.72
N SER A 451 -35.89 9.09 -2.53
CA SER A 451 -36.47 9.31 -1.19
C SER A 451 -36.29 8.12 -0.26
N ILE A 452 -36.42 6.90 -0.77
CA ILE A 452 -36.21 5.66 0.00
C ILE A 452 -34.75 5.56 0.45
N ALA A 453 -33.80 5.79 -0.48
CA ALA A 453 -32.37 5.78 -0.18
C ALA A 453 -31.99 6.84 0.87
N ILE A 454 -32.55 8.05 0.78
CA ILE A 454 -32.32 9.13 1.74
C ILE A 454 -32.86 8.76 3.13
N GLN A 455 -34.10 8.23 3.20
CA GLN A 455 -34.70 7.81 4.47
C GLN A 455 -33.88 6.70 5.15
N GLN A 456 -33.36 5.75 4.37
CA GLN A 456 -32.48 4.71 4.90
C GLN A 456 -31.17 5.31 5.43
N ALA A 457 -30.55 6.24 4.69
CA ALA A 457 -29.32 6.90 5.14
C ALA A 457 -29.51 7.71 6.43
N ILE A 458 -30.65 8.39 6.60
CA ILE A 458 -31.03 9.08 7.85
C ILE A 458 -31.13 8.07 8.99
N LYS A 459 -31.86 6.96 8.77
CA LYS A 459 -32.06 5.91 9.78
C LYS A 459 -30.72 5.30 10.24
N ASP A 460 -29.80 5.02 9.32
CA ASP A 460 -28.48 4.49 9.64
C ASP A 460 -27.68 5.46 10.54
N LEU A 461 -27.75 6.76 10.23
CA LEU A 461 -27.06 7.81 10.99
C LEU A 461 -27.68 8.00 12.38
N GLU A 462 -29.00 7.93 12.50
CA GLU A 462 -29.72 8.08 13.77
C GLU A 462 -29.50 6.87 14.70
N THR A 463 -29.51 5.66 14.16
CA THR A 463 -29.37 4.40 14.92
C THR A 463 -27.93 4.02 15.29
N GLY A 464 -26.93 4.78 14.83
CA GLY A 464 -25.53 4.61 15.22
C GLY A 464 -24.87 3.33 14.70
N GLY A 465 -25.31 2.82 13.55
CA GLY A 465 -24.69 1.64 12.94
C GLY A 465 -24.83 0.33 13.73
N ARG A 466 -25.78 0.22 14.67
CA ARG A 466 -26.13 -1.08 15.25
C ARG A 466 -26.85 -1.92 14.21
N GLN A 467 -26.10 -2.65 13.39
CA GLN A 467 -26.64 -3.86 12.78
C GLN A 467 -27.11 -4.76 13.92
N LYS A 468 -28.36 -5.22 13.80
CA LYS A 468 -28.94 -6.25 14.66
C LYS A 468 -27.96 -7.43 14.70
N SER A 469 -27.29 -7.62 15.83
CA SER A 469 -26.91 -8.96 16.25
C SER A 469 -28.21 -9.74 16.32
N GLU A 470 -28.41 -10.65 15.37
CA GLU A 470 -29.50 -11.62 15.44
C GLU A 470 -29.51 -12.22 16.83
N GLU A 471 -30.66 -12.09 17.50
CA GLU A 471 -30.97 -12.79 18.73
C GLU A 471 -30.72 -14.28 18.48
N LYS A 472 -29.63 -14.80 19.03
CA LYS A 472 -29.54 -16.24 19.27
C LYS A 472 -30.66 -16.57 20.26
N PRO A 473 -31.65 -17.40 19.91
CA PRO A 473 -32.55 -17.94 20.91
C PRO A 473 -31.69 -18.82 21.83
N LYS A 474 -31.77 -18.57 23.14
CA LYS A 474 -31.23 -19.49 24.14
C LYS A 474 -31.97 -20.83 24.05
N PRO A 475 -31.23 -21.93 24.12
CA PRO A 475 -31.52 -22.97 25.10
C PRO A 475 -30.54 -22.90 26.27
#